data_AF-A0A3L7PCH6-F1
#
_entry.id   AF-A0A3L7PCH6-F1
#
_cell.length_a   1.000
_cell.length_b   1.000
_cell.length_c   1.000
_cell.angle_alpha   90.00
_cell.angle_beta   90.00
_cell.angle_gamma   90.00
#
_symmetry.space_group_name_H-M   'P 1'
#
loop_
_entity.id
_entity.type
_entity.pdbx_description
1 polymer ?
#
loop_
_entity_poly.entity_id
_entity_poly.type
_entity_poly.pdbx_seq_one_letter_code
_entity_poly.pdbx_strand_id
1 'polypeptide(L)'
;MSIQISIRVPAGELSAIRERVQQRITAARSQLVQVAINSALTEIIDSVPVQTGEAKSGWQAEQARVGGSSPVSPSEHLSEQSATNTVDHIVYLEYGTSRMQPRSTVRPALARVEAMVHSLFRLGN
;
A
#
# COMPACT_ATOMS: atom_id res chain seq x y z
N MET A 1 -24.04 -29.16 28.34
CA MET A 1 -25.19 -28.86 27.46
C MET A 1 -24.63 -28.31 26.16
N SER A 2 -24.77 -29.01 25.03
CA SER A 2 -24.31 -28.53 23.72
C SER A 2 -25.49 -28.00 22.92
N ILE A 3 -25.37 -26.78 22.41
CA ILE A 3 -26.34 -26.18 21.51
C ILE A 3 -25.88 -26.48 20.08
N GLN A 4 -26.76 -27.10 19.28
CA GLN A 4 -26.50 -27.38 17.87
C GLN A 4 -27.44 -26.53 17.01
N ILE A 5 -26.87 -25.73 16.11
CA ILE A 5 -27.60 -24.90 15.15
C ILE A 5 -27.33 -25.44 13.76
N SER A 6 -28.40 -25.79 13.03
CA SER A 6 -28.34 -26.29 11.65
C SER A 6 -29.00 -25.30 10.71
N ILE A 7 -28.25 -24.78 9.74
CA ILE A 7 -28.73 -23.83 8.73
C ILE A 7 -28.75 -24.55 7.37
N ARG A 8 -29.89 -24.50 6.67
CA ARG A 8 -30.02 -25.04 5.30
C ARG A 8 -30.07 -23.87 4.33
N VAL A 9 -29.14 -23.86 3.36
CA VAL A 9 -29.08 -22.85 2.30
C VAL A 9 -29.20 -23.58 0.95
N PRO A 10 -30.08 -23.13 0.04
CA PRO A 10 -30.16 -23.67 -1.32
C PRO A 10 -28.83 -23.55 -2.07
N ALA A 11 -28.47 -24.56 -2.86
CA ALA A 11 -27.17 -24.58 -3.56
C ALA A 11 -26.94 -23.36 -4.48
N GLY A 12 -28.00 -22.85 -5.12
CA GLY A 12 -27.93 -21.66 -5.98
C GLY A 12 -27.60 -20.37 -5.21
N GLU A 13 -28.10 -20.24 -3.98
CA GLU A 13 -27.80 -19.09 -3.12
C GLU A 13 -26.38 -19.15 -2.57
N LEU A 14 -25.85 -20.35 -2.32
CA LEU A 14 -24.49 -20.54 -1.85
C LEU A 14 -23.45 -20.03 -2.84
N SER A 15 -23.67 -20.29 -4.15
CA SER A 15 -22.80 -19.80 -5.22
C SER A 15 -22.83 -18.28 -5.32
N ALA A 16 -24.02 -17.67 -5.28
CA ALA A 16 -24.18 -16.21 -5.30
C ALA A 16 -23.53 -15.53 -4.08
N ILE A 17 -23.64 -16.15 -2.89
CA ILE A 17 -22.97 -15.68 -1.69
C ILE A 17 -21.45 -15.74 -1.87
N ARG A 18 -20.92 -16.85 -2.38
CA ARG A 18 -19.48 -17.02 -2.62
C ARG A 18 -18.95 -15.98 -3.60
N GLU A 19 -19.66 -15.76 -4.70
CA GLU A 19 -19.27 -14.77 -5.71
C GLU A 19 -19.26 -13.35 -5.13
N ARG A 20 -20.30 -12.96 -4.38
CA ARG A 20 -20.34 -11.65 -3.70
C ARG A 20 -19.25 -11.49 -2.67
N VAL A 21 -18.97 -12.53 -1.88
CA VAL A 21 -17.86 -12.50 -0.92
C VAL A 21 -16.54 -12.33 -1.66
N GLN A 22 -16.32 -13.06 -2.76
CA GLN A 22 -15.10 -12.95 -3.56
C GLN A 22 -14.92 -11.55 -4.14
N GLN A 23 -15.97 -10.98 -4.73
CA GLN A 23 -15.93 -9.61 -5.26
C GLN A 23 -15.60 -8.58 -4.16
N ARG A 24 -16.19 -8.72 -2.97
CA ARG A 24 -15.90 -7.85 -1.83
C ARG A 24 -14.48 -7.99 -1.32
N ILE A 25 -13.94 -9.21 -1.26
CA ILE A 25 -12.54 -9.47 -0.87
C ILE A 25 -11.59 -8.82 -1.87
N THR A 26 -11.82 -9.00 -3.18
CA THR A 26 -11.00 -8.40 -4.22
C THR A 26 -11.02 -6.87 -4.13
N ALA A 27 -12.20 -6.27 -3.96
CA ALA A 27 -12.32 -4.81 -3.79
C ALA A 27 -11.60 -4.32 -2.52
N ALA A 28 -11.79 -5.00 -1.39
CA ALA A 28 -11.14 -4.65 -0.13
C ALA A 28 -9.61 -4.76 -0.22
N ARG A 29 -9.09 -5.81 -0.87
CA ARG A 29 -7.64 -5.98 -1.10
C ARG A 29 -7.07 -4.85 -1.95
N SER A 30 -7.73 -4.51 -3.05
CA SER A 30 -7.34 -3.40 -3.91
C SER A 30 -7.35 -2.07 -3.15
N GLN A 31 -8.37 -1.82 -2.34
CA GLN A 31 -8.43 -0.63 -1.49
C GLN A 31 -7.29 -0.60 -0.45
N LEU A 32 -6.99 -1.73 0.18
CA LEU A 32 -5.90 -1.83 1.16
C LEU A 32 -4.54 -1.54 0.52
N VAL A 33 -4.26 -2.12 -0.64
CA VAL A 33 -3.03 -1.87 -1.40
C VAL A 33 -2.92 -0.39 -1.77
N GLN A 34 -4.02 0.22 -2.21
CA GLN A 34 -4.07 1.64 -2.54
C GLN A 34 -3.77 2.54 -1.33
N VAL A 35 -4.36 2.24 -0.18
CA VAL A 35 -4.13 2.99 1.07
C VAL A 35 -2.68 2.82 1.53
N ALA A 36 -2.14 1.60 1.45
CA ALA A 36 -0.77 1.29 1.83
C ALA A 36 0.25 2.05 0.99
N ILE A 37 0.14 2.01 -0.34
CA ILE A 37 1.09 2.71 -1.22
C ILE A 37 0.98 4.23 -1.08
N ASN A 38 -0.22 4.78 -0.94
CA ASN A 38 -0.42 6.21 -0.72
C ASN A 38 0.18 6.67 0.62
N SER A 39 0.07 5.85 1.66
CA SER A 39 0.67 6.14 2.97
C SER A 39 2.19 6.11 2.89
N ALA A 40 2.78 5.10 2.24
CA ALA A 40 4.22 5.02 2.01
C ALA A 40 4.74 6.22 1.22
N LEU A 41 4.07 6.59 0.13
CA LEU A 41 4.48 7.73 -0.70
C LEU A 41 4.39 9.05 0.05
N THR A 42 3.33 9.27 0.83
CA THR A 42 3.20 10.47 1.68
C THR A 42 4.37 10.59 2.64
N GLU A 43 4.72 9.49 3.31
CA GLU A 43 5.81 9.48 4.26
C GLU A 43 7.19 9.66 3.60
N ILE A 44 7.38 9.08 2.42
CA ILE A 44 8.59 9.35 1.62
C ILE A 44 8.66 10.83 1.27
N ILE A 45 7.58 11.45 0.79
CA ILE A 45 7.52 12.87 0.44
C ILE A 45 7.82 13.77 1.65
N ASP A 46 7.31 13.41 2.83
CA ASP A 46 7.51 14.17 4.07
C ASP A 46 8.92 14.00 4.64
N SER A 47 9.55 12.85 4.41
CA SER A 47 10.91 12.55 4.88
C SER A 47 12.01 13.04 3.92
N VAL A 48 11.66 13.46 2.72
CA VAL A 48 12.58 14.05 1.74
C VAL A 48 12.91 15.49 2.15
N PRO A 49 14.19 15.82 2.42
CA PRO A 49 14.58 17.17 2.83
C PRO A 49 14.27 18.21 1.75
N VAL A 50 13.97 19.44 2.20
CA VAL A 50 13.50 20.56 1.36
C VAL A 50 14.41 20.88 0.18
N GLN A 51 15.71 20.54 0.27
CA GLN A 51 16.71 20.85 -0.77
C GLN A 51 16.72 19.88 -1.96
N THR A 52 15.99 18.77 -1.93
CA THR A 52 15.88 17.85 -3.08
C THR A 52 14.53 18.02 -3.79
N GLY A 53 14.22 19.26 -4.20
CA GLY A 53 12.94 19.64 -4.81
C GLY A 53 12.54 18.78 -6.02
N GLU A 54 13.52 18.33 -6.82
CA GLU A 54 13.28 17.41 -7.93
C GLU A 54 12.87 16.00 -7.47
N ALA A 55 13.56 15.45 -6.47
CA ALA A 55 13.21 14.13 -5.91
C ALA A 55 11.82 14.15 -5.27
N LYS A 56 11.48 15.22 -4.54
CA LYS A 56 10.16 15.42 -3.95
C LYS A 56 9.08 15.52 -5.03
N SER A 57 9.34 16.28 -6.08
CA SER A 57 8.42 16.42 -7.23
C SER A 57 8.21 15.09 -7.95
N GLY A 58 9.27 14.26 -8.10
CA GLY A 58 9.16 12.92 -8.67
C GLY A 58 8.25 12.00 -7.85
N TRP A 59 8.37 12.02 -6.51
CA TRP A 59 7.46 11.25 -5.64
C TRP A 59 6.02 11.77 -5.65
N GLN A 60 5.83 13.08 -5.74
CA GLN A 60 4.49 13.68 -5.87
C GLN A 60 3.82 13.31 -7.21
N ALA A 61 4.59 13.29 -8.30
CA ALA A 61 4.10 12.84 -9.59
C ALA A 61 3.66 11.36 -9.55
N GLU A 62 4.44 10.52 -8.88
CA GLU A 62 4.08 9.11 -8.67
C GLU A 62 2.87 8.93 -7.76
N GLN A 63 2.74 9.73 -6.69
CA GLN A 63 1.54 9.73 -5.85
C GLN A 63 0.29 10.12 -6.63
N ALA A 64 0.38 11.13 -7.51
CA ALA A 64 -0.72 11.52 -8.38
C ALA A 64 -1.08 10.40 -9.38
N ARG A 65 -0.08 9.76 -10.00
CA ARG A 65 -0.28 8.63 -10.91
C ARG A 65 -0.96 7.46 -10.21
N VAL A 66 -0.45 7.06 -9.05
CA VAL A 66 -1.00 5.95 -8.25
C VAL A 66 -2.38 6.29 -7.71
N GLY A 67 -2.62 7.51 -7.24
CA GLY A 67 -3.93 7.96 -6.74
C GLY A 67 -5.02 8.00 -7.81
N GLY A 68 -4.65 8.22 -9.07
CA GLY A 68 -5.57 8.17 -10.22
C GLY A 68 -5.72 6.79 -10.87
N SER A 69 -4.91 5.79 -10.47
CA SER A 69 -4.86 4.48 -11.12
C SER A 69 -5.43 3.38 -10.23
N SER A 70 -6.26 2.51 -10.79
CA SER A 70 -6.61 1.24 -10.13
C SER A 70 -5.39 0.30 -10.11
N PRO A 71 -5.30 -0.66 -9.15
CA PRO A 71 -4.21 -1.62 -9.08
C PRO A 71 -3.99 -2.34 -10.42
N VAL A 72 -2.72 -2.54 -10.77
CA VAL A 72 -2.28 -3.03 -12.11
C VAL A 72 -2.73 -4.46 -12.39
N SER A 73 -3.00 -5.24 -11.35
CA SER A 73 -3.56 -6.58 -11.48
C SER A 73 -4.45 -6.88 -10.29
N PRO A 74 -5.77 -6.65 -10.38
CA PRO A 74 -6.72 -7.25 -9.45
C PRO A 74 -7.01 -8.68 -9.94
N SER A 75 -6.02 -9.57 -9.87
CA SER A 75 -6.28 -11.00 -10.11
C SER A 75 -6.98 -11.59 -8.89
N GLU A 76 -7.56 -12.79 -8.98
CA GLU A 76 -8.23 -13.41 -7.82
C GLU A 76 -7.30 -13.53 -6.59
N HIS A 77 -5.99 -13.59 -6.81
CA HIS A 77 -5.00 -13.90 -5.77
C HIS A 77 -4.03 -12.75 -5.44
N LEU A 78 -3.90 -11.74 -6.31
CA LEU A 78 -2.94 -10.66 -6.12
C LEU A 78 -3.58 -9.32 -6.43
N SER A 79 -3.22 -8.30 -5.64
CA SER A 79 -3.40 -6.89 -5.99
C SER A 79 -2.04 -6.24 -5.81
N GLU A 80 -1.50 -5.66 -6.89
CA GLU A 80 -0.17 -5.04 -6.89
C GLU A 80 -0.25 -3.58 -7.37
N GLN A 81 0.51 -2.74 -6.69
CA GLN A 81 0.80 -1.36 -7.07
C GLN A 81 2.30 -1.13 -6.89
N SER A 82 2.91 -0.45 -7.85
CA SER A 82 4.31 -0.06 -7.80
C SER A 82 4.43 1.42 -8.14
N ALA A 83 5.40 2.08 -7.50
CA ALA A 83 5.75 3.47 -7.75
C ALA A 83 7.27 3.54 -7.90
N THR A 84 7.73 4.22 -8.96
CA THR A 84 9.15 4.33 -9.26
C THR A 84 9.49 5.79 -9.46
N ASN A 85 10.38 6.33 -8.61
CA ASN A 85 10.95 7.64 -8.87
C ASN A 85 12.12 7.49 -9.85
N THR A 86 12.00 8.10 -11.02
CA THR A 86 13.01 8.10 -12.08
C THR A 86 14.02 9.23 -11.93
N VAL A 87 13.84 10.13 -10.95
CA VAL A 87 14.81 11.17 -10.62
C VAL A 87 15.98 10.52 -9.90
N ASP A 88 17.18 10.66 -10.47
CA ASP A 88 18.40 10.21 -9.83
C ASP A 88 18.52 10.85 -8.45
N HIS A 89 18.75 10.01 -7.44
CA HIS A 89 18.91 10.48 -6.08
C HIS A 89 20.28 11.15 -5.97
N ILE A 90 20.37 12.43 -6.34
CA ILE A 90 21.66 13.13 -6.31
C ILE A 90 22.03 13.34 -4.84
N VAL A 91 23.12 12.70 -4.43
CA VAL A 91 23.76 12.91 -3.12
C VAL A 91 24.51 14.25 -3.19
N TYR A 92 23.79 15.37 -3.23
CA TYR A 92 24.44 16.68 -3.15
C TYR A 92 24.96 16.89 -1.73
N LEU A 93 26.29 16.82 -1.61
CA LEU A 93 27.08 17.35 -0.50
C LEU A 93 27.21 18.85 -0.69
N GLU A 94 26.25 19.66 -0.26
CA GLU A 94 26.48 21.10 -0.14
C GLU A 94 26.04 21.60 1.24
N TYR A 95 27.07 21.95 2.03
CA TYR A 95 27.03 22.60 3.35
C TYR A 95 26.18 21.94 4.44
N GLY A 96 26.76 20.90 5.06
CA GLY A 96 26.43 20.52 6.45
C GLY A 96 25.33 19.49 6.65
N THR A 97 24.64 19.04 5.59
CA THR A 97 23.70 17.92 5.68
C THR A 97 24.44 16.60 5.52
N SER A 98 24.38 15.77 6.56
CA SER A 98 25.04 14.46 6.57
C SER A 98 24.47 13.58 5.46
N ARG A 99 25.32 12.77 4.80
CA ARG A 99 24.96 11.89 3.67
C ARG A 99 23.74 11.01 4.02
N MET A 100 22.53 11.42 3.69
CA MET A 100 21.37 10.53 3.76
C MET A 100 21.44 9.57 2.59
N GLN A 101 21.61 8.29 2.88
CA GLN A 101 21.48 7.25 1.86
C GLN A 101 20.05 7.27 1.30
N PRO A 102 19.83 7.08 -0.02
CA PRO A 102 18.49 7.05 -0.62
C PRO A 102 17.51 6.08 0.08
N ARG A 103 18.04 5.02 0.71
CA ARG A 103 17.24 4.03 1.45
C ARG A 103 16.78 4.49 2.84
N SER A 104 17.33 5.59 3.36
CA SER A 104 17.03 6.09 4.71
C SER A 104 15.62 6.70 4.82
N THR A 105 15.05 7.20 3.72
CA THR A 105 13.67 7.71 3.64
C THR A 105 12.64 6.58 3.40
N VAL A 106 13.01 5.56 2.61
CA VAL A 106 12.11 4.47 2.24
C VAL A 106 11.89 3.46 3.37
N ARG A 107 12.93 3.17 4.17
CA ARG A 107 12.85 2.16 5.25
C ARG A 107 11.79 2.49 6.32
N PRO A 108 11.74 3.71 6.89
CA PRO A 108 10.71 4.08 7.86
C PRO A 108 9.28 3.97 7.29
N ALA A 109 9.09 4.39 6.04
CA ALA A 109 7.80 4.32 5.36
C ALA A 109 7.30 2.88 5.18
N LEU A 110 8.19 1.96 4.79
CA LEU A 110 7.85 0.54 4.69
C LEU A 110 7.51 -0.07 6.06
N ALA A 111 8.29 0.22 7.09
CA ALA A 111 8.05 -0.29 8.44
C ALA A 111 6.70 0.16 9.01
N ARG A 112 6.26 1.38 8.72
CA ARG A 112 4.93 1.87 9.13
C ARG A 112 3.79 1.21 8.37
N VAL A 113 3.94 1.02 7.06
CA VAL A 113 2.95 0.26 6.28
C VAL A 113 2.85 -1.18 6.77
N GLU A 114 3.97 -1.83 7.07
CA GLU A 114 4.00 -3.18 7.64
C GLU A 114 3.29 -3.24 8.99
N ALA A 115 3.57 -2.31 9.90
CA ALA A 115 2.90 -2.21 11.19
C ALA A 115 1.38 -1.96 11.05
N MET A 116 0.97 -1.12 10.10
CA MET A 116 -0.44 -0.87 9.79
C MET A 116 -1.12 -2.15 9.30
N VAL A 117 -0.53 -2.87 8.36
CA VAL A 117 -1.06 -4.13 7.82
C VAL A 117 -1.17 -5.18 8.94
N HIS A 118 -0.12 -5.32 9.77
CA HIS A 118 -0.15 -6.22 10.93
C HIS A 118 -1.31 -5.88 11.88
N SER A 119 -1.54 -4.59 12.17
CA SER A 119 -2.65 -4.15 13.02
C SER A 119 -4.02 -4.50 12.46
N LEU A 120 -4.22 -4.36 11.14
CA LEU A 120 -5.50 -4.60 10.48
C LEU A 120 -5.87 -6.09 10.46
N PHE A 121 -4.86 -6.96 10.30
CA PHE A 121 -5.06 -8.41 10.23
C PHE A 121 -4.82 -9.14 11.55
N ARG A 122 -4.49 -8.41 12.62
CA ARG A 122 -4.06 -9.00 13.91
C ARG A 122 -2.97 -10.06 13.71
N LEU A 123 -2.09 -9.85 12.74
CA LEU A 123 -0.92 -10.69 12.55
C LEU A 123 0.03 -10.35 13.69
N GLY A 124 0.17 -11.27 14.64
CA GLY A 124 1.03 -11.08 15.81
C GLY A 124 2.47 -10.80 15.39
N ASN A 125 3.16 -9.99 16.18
CA ASN A 125 4.61 -9.80 16.09
C ASN A 125 5.36 -11.08 16.46
#